data_AF-A0A6J4M773-F1
#
_entry.id   AF-A0A6J4M773-F1
#
_cell.length_a   1.000
_cell.length_b   1.000
_cell.length_c   1.000
_cell.angle_alpha   90.00
_cell.angle_beta   90.00
_cell.angle_gamma   90.00
#
_symmetry.space_group_name_H-M   'P 1'
#
loop_
_entity.id
_entity.type
_entity.pdbx_description
1 polymer ?
#
loop_
_entity_poly.entity_id
_entity_poly.type
_entity_poly.pdbx_seq_one_letter_code
_entity_poly.pdbx_strand_id
1 'polypeptide(L)'
;ASPPTGGGRLAGGASGAAIGTVGASGGVERASVRVATPRATGGGVGAAGGRGDGAQLGTVVRSRESQLRFCYLESGVRADPALAGSVTLTVAIDAAGAVGAADVTGRSWGGEGAAAAERCILEKVRGWRFPARGGGGSYEFSFSFTR
;
A
#
# COMPACT_ATOMS: atom_id res chain seq x y z
N ALA A 1 -52.36 36.95 -34.27
CA ALA A 1 -51.46 37.10 -35.43
C ALA A 1 -50.32 36.07 -35.30
N SER A 2 -50.26 35.11 -36.21
CA SER A 2 -49.02 34.38 -36.62
C SER A 2 -48.04 35.36 -37.31
N PRO A 3 -46.75 35.06 -37.65
CA PRO A 3 -46.12 33.78 -38.07
C PRO A 3 -44.61 33.64 -37.62
N PRO A 4 -43.66 33.01 -38.35
CA PRO A 4 -43.54 31.66 -38.97
C PRO A 4 -42.38 30.83 -38.33
N THR A 5 -42.43 29.49 -38.29
CA THR A 5 -41.85 28.50 -39.24
C THR A 5 -40.41 28.74 -39.75
N GLY A 6 -39.50 27.80 -39.44
CA GLY A 6 -38.18 27.61 -40.06
C GLY A 6 -37.08 27.34 -39.02
N GLY A 7 -36.23 26.31 -39.07
CA GLY A 7 -36.04 25.22 -40.01
C GLY A 7 -35.20 24.13 -39.32
N GLY A 8 -35.36 22.89 -39.76
CA GLY A 8 -34.71 21.72 -39.18
C GLY A 8 -33.21 21.67 -39.45
N ARG A 9 -32.46 21.14 -38.48
CA ARG A 9 -31.17 20.50 -38.73
C ARG A 9 -31.15 19.17 -37.97
N LEU A 10 -31.35 18.10 -38.72
CA LEU A 10 -30.96 16.75 -38.36
C LEU A 10 -29.43 16.70 -38.44
N ALA A 11 -28.77 16.52 -37.31
CA ALA A 11 -27.40 16.02 -37.27
C ALA A 11 -27.42 14.72 -36.48
N GLY A 12 -27.28 13.63 -37.21
CA GLY A 12 -27.23 12.26 -36.72
C GLY A 12 -26.11 12.04 -35.71
N GLY A 13 -26.33 11.06 -34.84
CA GLY A 13 -25.40 10.67 -33.81
C GLY A 13 -24.11 10.05 -34.34
N ALA A 14 -23.09 10.12 -33.49
CA ALA A 14 -22.06 9.09 -33.39
C ALA A 14 -21.60 9.05 -31.93
N SER A 15 -21.99 7.97 -31.26
CA SER A 15 -21.11 7.11 -30.48
C SER A 15 -20.00 7.79 -29.67
N GLY A 16 -20.25 7.93 -28.37
CA GLY A 16 -19.23 8.28 -27.40
C GLY A 16 -19.73 8.04 -26.00
N ALA A 17 -19.80 6.77 -25.59
CA ALA A 17 -19.91 6.39 -24.19
C ALA A 17 -18.64 6.84 -23.45
N ALA A 18 -18.57 8.11 -23.08
CA ALA A 18 -17.64 8.59 -22.09
C ALA A 18 -18.26 8.30 -20.72
N ILE A 19 -17.89 7.12 -20.22
CA ILE A 19 -17.75 6.76 -18.80
C ILE A 19 -18.00 7.94 -17.84
N GLY A 20 -19.02 7.77 -16.99
CA GLY A 20 -19.35 8.74 -15.95
C GLY A 20 -18.09 9.11 -15.17
N THR A 21 -17.82 10.41 -15.10
CA THR A 21 -16.93 10.97 -14.10
C THR A 21 -17.54 10.60 -12.75
N VAL A 22 -16.95 9.63 -12.07
CA VAL A 22 -17.23 9.43 -10.65
C VAL A 22 -16.82 10.72 -9.94
N GLY A 23 -17.82 11.51 -9.54
CA GLY A 23 -17.62 12.61 -8.62
C GLY A 23 -17.14 12.02 -7.29
N ALA A 24 -15.83 11.95 -7.10
CA ALA A 24 -15.23 11.52 -5.84
C ALA A 24 -15.17 12.71 -4.86
N SER A 25 -16.30 13.37 -4.63
CA SER A 25 -16.52 14.19 -3.43
C SER A 25 -17.03 13.27 -2.32
N GLY A 26 -16.15 12.35 -1.93
CA GLY A 26 -16.32 11.47 -0.79
C GLY A 26 -14.98 11.44 -0.09
N GLY A 27 -14.77 12.40 0.80
CA GLY A 27 -13.65 12.40 1.73
C GLY A 27 -13.81 11.23 2.68
N VAL A 28 -13.52 10.03 2.21
CA VAL A 28 -12.97 9.01 3.11
C VAL A 28 -11.71 9.64 3.66
N GLU A 29 -11.72 9.94 4.95
CA GLU A 29 -10.52 10.18 5.76
C GLU A 29 -9.71 8.88 5.67
N ARG A 30 -9.05 8.69 4.52
CA ARG A 30 -8.30 7.48 4.22
C ARG A 30 -7.08 7.58 5.10
N ALA A 31 -7.04 6.77 6.15
CA ALA A 31 -5.82 6.53 6.92
C ALA A 31 -4.64 6.51 5.95
N SER A 32 -3.78 7.53 6.04
CA SER A 32 -2.67 7.70 5.14
C SER A 32 -1.54 6.84 5.64
N VAL A 33 -1.18 5.83 4.86
CA VAL A 33 -0.03 4.99 5.16
C VAL A 33 1.17 5.61 4.46
N ARG A 34 2.15 6.08 5.21
CA ARG A 34 3.44 6.45 4.65
C ARG A 34 4.38 5.27 4.76
N VAL A 35 4.81 4.79 3.60
CA VAL A 35 5.85 3.78 3.46
C VAL A 35 7.21 4.49 3.38
N ALA A 36 8.06 4.33 4.39
CA ALA A 36 9.44 4.77 4.30
C ALA A 36 10.21 3.93 3.27
N THR A 37 11.27 4.50 2.71
CA THR A 37 12.16 3.72 1.82
C THR A 37 12.76 2.54 2.57
N PRO A 38 12.62 1.30 2.05
CA PRO A 38 13.18 0.12 2.68
C PRO A 38 14.69 0.25 2.79
N ARG A 39 15.23 -0.10 3.95
CA ARG A 39 16.67 -0.12 4.18
C ARG A 39 17.14 -1.57 4.25
N ALA A 40 18.16 -1.92 3.48
CA ALA A 40 18.85 -3.19 3.68
C ALA A 40 19.63 -3.11 5.00
N THR A 41 19.28 -3.95 5.97
CA THR A 41 19.96 -4.03 7.28
C THR A 41 21.06 -5.09 7.29
N GLY A 42 21.15 -5.92 6.25
CA GLY A 42 22.28 -6.82 5.97
C GLY A 42 21.97 -8.29 6.23
N GLY A 43 22.69 -9.17 5.51
CA GLY A 43 22.68 -10.63 5.72
C GLY A 43 22.50 -11.44 4.44
N GLY A 44 23.63 -11.79 3.79
CA GLY A 44 23.69 -12.72 2.66
C GLY A 44 24.93 -12.48 1.80
N VAL A 45 25.85 -13.46 1.75
CA VAL A 45 27.05 -13.46 0.89
C VAL A 45 26.65 -13.25 -0.58
N GLY A 46 27.03 -12.11 -1.15
CA GLY A 46 26.58 -11.65 -2.47
C GLY A 46 25.76 -10.36 -2.40
N ALA A 47 26.28 -9.36 -1.67
CA ALA A 47 25.66 -8.04 -1.51
C ALA A 47 25.59 -7.26 -2.84
N ALA A 48 24.68 -7.68 -3.71
CA ALA A 48 24.03 -6.84 -4.71
C ALA A 48 22.81 -6.15 -4.08
N GLY A 49 22.90 -5.72 -2.81
CA GLY A 49 21.94 -4.82 -2.19
C GLY A 49 22.28 -3.39 -2.58
N GLY A 50 22.14 -3.06 -3.86
CA GLY A 50 22.36 -1.72 -4.37
C GLY A 50 21.24 -0.77 -3.96
N ARG A 51 21.44 0.53 -4.14
CA ARG A 51 20.36 1.54 -4.00
C ARG A 51 19.12 1.21 -4.86
N GLY A 52 19.26 0.40 -5.91
CA GLY A 52 18.18 -0.04 -6.78
C GLY A 52 17.21 -1.03 -6.12
N ASP A 53 17.70 -1.93 -5.26
CA ASP A 53 16.87 -2.97 -4.64
C ASP A 53 15.87 -2.36 -3.66
N GLY A 54 16.32 -1.41 -2.83
CA GLY A 54 15.45 -0.65 -1.93
C GLY A 54 14.33 0.10 -2.65
N ALA A 55 14.61 0.70 -3.82
CA ALA A 55 13.60 1.40 -4.60
C ALA A 55 12.55 0.45 -5.22
N GLN A 56 12.98 -0.72 -5.69
CA GLN A 56 12.09 -1.73 -6.24
C GLN A 56 11.24 -2.38 -5.15
N LEU A 57 11.85 -2.73 -4.01
CA LEU A 57 11.15 -3.18 -2.80
C LEU A 57 10.10 -2.16 -2.38
N GLY A 58 10.48 -0.88 -2.32
CA GLY A 58 9.57 0.21 -1.96
C GLY A 58 8.39 0.33 -2.93
N THR A 59 8.61 0.07 -4.22
CA THR A 59 7.54 0.07 -5.23
C THR A 59 6.56 -1.09 -5.00
N VAL A 60 7.06 -2.29 -4.74
CA VAL A 60 6.21 -3.45 -4.42
C VAL A 60 5.43 -3.17 -3.14
N VAL A 61 6.08 -2.70 -2.09
CA VAL A 61 5.42 -2.40 -0.81
C VAL A 61 4.35 -1.31 -0.97
N ARG A 62 4.62 -0.23 -1.70
CA ARG A 62 3.62 0.80 -2.02
C ARG A 62 2.43 0.24 -2.81
N SER A 63 2.66 -0.67 -3.76
CA SER A 63 1.57 -1.33 -4.49
C SER A 63 0.69 -2.20 -3.58
N ARG A 64 1.24 -2.66 -2.45
CA ARG A 64 0.55 -3.49 -1.45
C ARG A 64 0.06 -2.70 -0.24
N GLU A 65 0.26 -1.39 -0.22
CA GLU A 65 -0.15 -0.49 0.87
C GLU A 65 -1.65 -0.62 1.19
N SER A 66 -2.48 -0.85 0.17
CA SER A 66 -3.93 -1.08 0.36
C SER A 66 -4.24 -2.28 1.26
N GLN A 67 -3.42 -3.32 1.23
CA GLN A 67 -3.56 -4.50 2.10
C GLN A 67 -3.13 -4.18 3.54
N LEU A 68 -2.05 -3.40 3.70
CA LEU A 68 -1.60 -2.93 5.02
C LEU A 68 -2.63 -2.01 5.66
N ARG A 69 -3.20 -1.09 4.88
CA ARG A 69 -4.29 -0.21 5.32
C ARG A 69 -5.50 -1.02 5.77
N PHE A 70 -5.86 -2.07 5.03
CA PHE A 70 -6.95 -2.96 5.44
C PHE A 70 -6.68 -3.59 6.81
N CYS A 71 -5.48 -4.13 7.04
CA CYS A 71 -5.11 -4.68 8.35
C CYS A 71 -5.18 -3.64 9.47
N TYR A 72 -4.70 -2.43 9.22
CA TYR A 72 -4.75 -1.35 10.19
C TYR A 72 -6.20 -0.92 10.50
N LEU A 73 -7.08 -0.82 9.49
CA LEU A 73 -8.48 -0.45 9.72
C LEU A 73 -9.28 -1.57 10.40
N GLU A 74 -9.10 -2.81 9.94
CA GLU A 74 -9.91 -3.95 10.37
C GLU A 74 -9.47 -4.49 11.74
N SER A 75 -8.18 -4.45 12.04
CA SER A 75 -7.64 -4.99 13.30
C SER A 75 -7.20 -3.91 14.28
N GLY A 76 -6.68 -2.79 13.79
CA GLY A 76 -6.24 -1.65 14.61
C GLY A 76 -7.42 -0.77 14.99
N VAL A 77 -7.93 0.02 14.04
CA VAL A 77 -9.01 1.01 14.25
C VAL A 77 -10.29 0.38 14.81
N ARG A 78 -10.58 -0.88 14.45
CA ARG A 78 -11.71 -1.63 14.99
C ARG A 78 -11.64 -1.85 16.50
N ALA A 79 -10.43 -2.04 17.03
CA ALA A 79 -10.19 -2.24 18.47
C ALA A 79 -9.89 -0.90 19.17
N ASP A 80 -9.06 -0.05 18.57
CA ASP A 80 -8.77 1.30 19.05
C ASP A 80 -8.91 2.33 17.91
N PRO A 81 -10.01 3.10 17.89
CA PRO A 81 -10.27 4.07 16.83
C PRO A 81 -9.32 5.29 16.84
N ALA A 82 -8.50 5.44 17.89
CA ALA A 82 -7.48 6.48 18.00
C ALA A 82 -6.06 5.95 17.75
N LEU A 83 -5.91 4.67 17.38
CA LEU A 83 -4.61 4.04 17.14
C LEU A 83 -3.85 4.78 16.03
N ALA A 84 -2.78 5.48 16.34
CA ALA A 84 -1.91 6.14 15.35
C ALA A 84 -0.45 5.97 15.73
N GLY A 85 0.45 5.98 14.75
CA GLY A 85 1.89 5.84 15.01
C GLY A 85 2.63 5.16 13.86
N SER A 86 3.75 4.54 14.18
CA SER A 86 4.62 3.87 13.22
C SER A 86 5.04 2.49 13.69
N VAL A 87 5.33 1.62 12.74
CA VAL A 87 5.85 0.28 12.96
C VAL A 87 7.02 0.04 12.03
N THR A 88 8.08 -0.54 12.58
CA THR A 88 9.27 -0.98 11.87
C THR A 88 9.28 -2.49 11.88
N LEU A 89 9.33 -3.08 10.68
CA LEU A 89 9.39 -4.52 10.49
C LEU A 89 10.67 -4.88 9.75
N THR A 90 11.29 -5.97 10.16
CA THR A 90 12.38 -6.59 9.42
C THR A 90 11.86 -7.83 8.72
N VAL A 91 12.19 -7.95 7.44
CA VAL A 91 11.73 -9.01 6.56
C VAL A 91 12.95 -9.65 5.89
N ALA A 92 13.08 -10.96 6.03
CA ALA A 92 14.08 -11.73 5.32
C ALA A 92 13.48 -12.26 4.01
N ILE A 93 14.08 -11.85 2.89
CA ILE A 93 13.68 -12.27 1.55
C ILE A 93 14.72 -13.28 1.05
N ASP A 94 14.26 -14.42 0.53
CA ASP A 94 15.14 -15.45 -0.01
C ASP A 94 15.67 -15.09 -1.41
N ALA A 95 16.59 -15.91 -1.94
CA ALA A 95 17.13 -15.73 -3.29
C ALA A 95 16.07 -15.93 -4.41
N ALA A 96 14.92 -16.54 -4.10
CA ALA A 96 13.78 -16.70 -5.00
C ALA A 96 12.77 -15.54 -4.90
N GLY A 97 13.01 -14.56 -4.02
CA GLY A 97 12.16 -13.39 -3.80
C GLY A 97 10.94 -13.65 -2.90
N ALA A 98 10.84 -14.81 -2.26
CA ALA A 98 9.81 -15.09 -1.27
C ALA A 98 10.23 -14.57 0.11
N VAL A 99 9.24 -14.17 0.91
CA VAL A 99 9.46 -13.75 2.29
C VAL A 99 9.62 -15.00 3.17
N GLY A 100 10.84 -15.24 3.66
CA GLY A 100 11.14 -16.35 4.56
C GLY A 100 10.83 -16.05 6.02
N ALA A 101 11.05 -14.81 6.45
CA ALA A 101 10.74 -14.35 7.81
C ALA A 101 10.25 -12.90 7.80
N ALA A 102 9.37 -12.56 8.74
CA ALA A 102 8.92 -11.20 8.99
C ALA A 102 8.67 -11.03 10.48
N ASP A 103 9.27 -10.01 11.07
CA ASP A 103 9.25 -9.69 12.49
C ASP A 103 9.11 -8.18 12.70
N VAL A 104 8.43 -7.79 13.78
CA VAL A 104 8.32 -6.38 14.21
C VAL A 104 9.52 -6.07 15.10
N THR A 105 10.42 -5.19 14.64
CA THR A 105 11.60 -4.78 15.40
C THR A 105 11.36 -3.53 16.24
N GLY A 106 10.36 -2.73 15.88
CA GLY A 106 9.99 -1.55 16.65
C GLY A 106 8.60 -1.06 16.32
N ARG A 107 7.96 -0.40 17.29
CA ARG A 107 6.69 0.31 17.09
C ARG A 107 6.65 1.54 17.97
N SER A 108 5.96 2.57 17.51
CA SER A 108 5.68 3.79 18.28
C SER A 108 4.23 3.90 18.70
N TRP A 109 3.32 3.08 18.13
CA TRP A 109 1.97 2.95 18.64
C TRP A 109 1.89 1.94 19.79
N GLY A 110 0.96 2.18 20.70
CA GLY A 110 0.54 1.24 21.73
C GLY A 110 -0.97 1.40 21.92
N GLY A 111 -1.65 0.33 22.32
CA GLY A 111 -3.11 0.33 22.47
C GLY A 111 -3.72 -1.04 22.20
N GLU A 112 -5.01 -1.15 22.49
CA GLU A 112 -5.80 -2.33 22.14
C GLU A 112 -5.89 -2.40 20.60
N GLY A 113 -5.56 -3.54 19.99
CA GLY A 113 -5.52 -3.66 18.52
C GLY A 113 -4.17 -3.42 17.84
N ALA A 114 -3.19 -2.80 18.50
CA ALA A 114 -1.83 -2.67 17.95
C ALA A 114 -1.23 -4.05 17.57
N ALA A 115 -1.29 -5.00 18.51
CA ALA A 115 -0.83 -6.37 18.29
C ALA A 115 -1.67 -7.11 17.23
N ALA A 116 -2.97 -6.83 17.12
CA ALA A 116 -3.83 -7.44 16.12
C ALA A 116 -3.50 -6.92 14.70
N ALA A 117 -3.29 -5.61 14.57
CA ALA A 117 -2.83 -4.98 13.33
C ALA A 117 -1.45 -5.52 12.92
N GLU A 118 -0.50 -5.61 13.85
CA GLU A 118 0.82 -6.20 13.60
C GLU A 118 0.73 -7.63 13.08
N ARG A 119 -0.08 -8.48 13.71
CA ARG A 119 -0.30 -9.86 13.25
C ARG A 119 -0.87 -9.92 11.85
N CYS A 120 -1.91 -9.14 11.56
CA CYS A 120 -2.50 -9.08 10.21
C CYS A 120 -1.45 -8.61 9.18
N ILE A 121 -0.66 -7.59 9.51
CA ILE A 121 0.41 -7.08 8.64
C ILE A 121 1.43 -8.18 8.35
N LEU A 122 1.92 -8.87 9.38
CA LEU A 122 2.90 -9.96 9.24
C LEU A 122 2.38 -11.09 8.35
N GLU A 123 1.11 -11.48 8.51
CA GLU A 123 0.49 -12.51 7.66
C GLU A 123 0.42 -12.09 6.19
N LYS A 124 0.07 -10.83 5.91
CA LYS A 124 0.07 -10.32 4.54
C LYS A 124 1.48 -10.27 3.95
N VAL A 125 2.44 -9.74 4.72
CA VAL A 125 3.83 -9.60 4.27
C VAL A 125 4.46 -10.95 3.97
N ARG A 126 4.21 -11.99 4.78
CA ARG A 126 4.67 -13.36 4.51
C ARG A 126 4.13 -13.93 3.19
N GLY A 127 2.94 -13.49 2.77
CA GLY A 127 2.36 -13.87 1.49
C GLY A 127 2.85 -13.05 0.29
N TRP A 128 3.67 -12.01 0.51
CA TRP A 128 4.17 -11.18 -0.58
C TRP A 128 5.32 -11.86 -1.31
N ARG A 129 5.42 -11.54 -2.60
CA ARG A 129 6.47 -12.04 -3.47
C ARG A 129 7.18 -10.86 -4.13
N PHE A 130 8.48 -10.79 -3.88
CA PHE A 130 9.36 -9.79 -4.43
C PHE A 130 10.07 -10.34 -5.66
N PRO A 131 10.37 -9.50 -6.66
CA PRO A 131 11.12 -9.94 -7.83
C PRO A 131 12.58 -10.24 -7.44
N ALA A 132 12.98 -11.52 -7.54
CA ALA A 132 14.34 -11.96 -7.28
C ALA A 132 15.31 -11.42 -8.35
N ARG A 133 16.29 -10.61 -7.95
CA ARG A 133 17.33 -10.05 -8.82
C ARG A 133 18.75 -10.49 -8.42
N GLY A 134 18.87 -11.67 -7.79
CA GLY A 134 20.17 -12.33 -7.60
C GLY A 134 20.75 -12.31 -6.19
N GLY A 135 19.98 -11.93 -5.16
CA GLY A 135 20.44 -12.05 -3.78
C GLY A 135 19.30 -11.88 -2.78
N GLY A 136 19.08 -12.90 -1.95
CA GLY A 136 18.25 -12.79 -0.76
C GLY A 136 18.93 -11.89 0.29
N GLY A 137 18.16 -11.35 1.21
CA GLY A 137 18.67 -10.48 2.27
C GLY A 137 17.60 -10.02 3.25
N SER A 138 18.07 -9.47 4.37
CA SER A 138 17.21 -8.84 5.38
C SER A 138 17.00 -7.36 5.07
N TYR A 139 15.73 -6.96 5.05
CA TYR A 139 15.28 -5.61 4.76
C TYR A 139 14.39 -5.09 5.88
N GLU A 140 14.64 -3.86 6.30
CA GLU A 140 13.84 -3.16 7.27
C GLU A 140 12.89 -2.18 6.57
N PHE A 141 11.62 -2.25 6.94
CA PHE A 141 10.53 -1.42 6.43
C PHE A 141 9.90 -0.68 7.60
N SER A 142 9.94 0.65 7.54
CA SER A 142 9.19 1.50 8.47
C SER A 142 7.92 2.02 7.80
N PHE A 143 6.80 1.83 8.48
CA PHE A 143 5.49 2.33 8.07
C PHE A 143 4.98 3.28 9.12
N SER A 144 4.47 4.44 8.72
CA SER A 144 3.71 5.32 9.60
C SER A 144 2.27 5.42 9.13
N PHE A 145 1.35 5.29 10.07
CA PHE A 145 -0.07 5.37 9.84
C PHE A 145 -0.56 6.59 10.61
N THR A 146 -1.07 7.55 9.86
CA THR A 146 -1.72 8.73 10.39
C THR A 146 -3.17 8.74 9.93
N ARG A 147 -4.06 9.19 10.81
CA ARG A 147 -5.46 9.43 10.45
C ARG A 147 -5.57 10.71 9.63
#